data_AF-A0A6V7LT57-F1
#
_entry.id   AF-A0A6V7LT57-F1
#
_cell.length_a   1.000
_cell.length_b   1.000
_cell.length_c   1.000
_cell.angle_alpha   90.00
_cell.angle_beta   90.00
_cell.angle_gamma   90.00
#
_symmetry.space_group_name_H-M   'P 1'
#
loop_
_entity.id
_entity.type
_entity.pdbx_description
1 polymer ?
#
loop_
_entity_poly.entity_id
_entity_poly.type
_entity_poly.pdbx_seq_one_letter_code
_entity_poly.pdbx_strand_id
1 'polypeptide(L)' 'LNGDNLVAQAAVFFTGGFETSSSVMSFCLHELATRPEIQNNLREEILRVIDENDGKLTYDVV' A
#
# COMPACT_ATOMS: atom_id res chain seq x y z
N LEU A 1 -30.02 5.46 15.39
CA LEU A 1 -29.62 6.85 15.02
C LEU A 1 -28.12 7.12 15.25
N ASN A 2 -27.57 7.09 16.48
CA ASN A 2 -26.12 7.36 16.66
C ASN A 2 -25.19 6.31 16.03
N GLY A 3 -25.55 5.02 16.09
CA GLY A 3 -24.77 3.94 15.45
C GLY A 3 -24.84 4.00 13.92
N ASP A 4 -26.01 4.32 13.36
CA ASP A 4 -26.20 4.37 11.91
C ASP A 4 -25.36 5.49 11.27
N ASN A 5 -25.25 6.65 11.93
CA ASN A 5 -24.39 7.74 11.48
C ASN A 5 -22.90 7.36 11.53
N LEU A 6 -22.47 6.64 12.58
CA LEU A 6 -21.08 6.17 12.68
C LEU A 6 -20.74 5.17 11.57
N VAL A 7 -21.65 4.23 11.29
CA VAL A 7 -21.51 3.25 10.20
C VAL A 7 -21.46 3.95 8.84
N ALA A 8 -22.35 4.92 8.59
CA ALA A 8 -22.37 5.67 7.35
C ALA A 8 -21.06 6.46 7.13
N GLN A 9 -20.54 7.12 8.17
CA GLN A 9 -19.26 7.85 8.07
C GLN A 9 -18.08 6.89 7.86
N ALA A 10 -18.03 5.76 8.56
CA ALA A 10 -16.99 4.75 8.35
C ALA A 10 -16.99 4.22 6.91
N ALA A 11 -18.17 4.02 6.32
CA ALA A 11 -18.29 3.62 4.92
C ALA A 11 -17.72 4.68 3.97
N VAL A 12 -18.02 5.97 4.19
CA VAL A 12 -17.49 7.07 3.36
C VAL A 12 -15.96 7.18 3.47
N PHE A 13 -15.40 7.08 4.68
CA PHE A 13 -13.94 7.11 4.87
C PHE A 13 -13.26 5.92 4.19
N PHE A 14 -13.86 4.73 4.30
CA PHE A 14 -13.35 3.54 3.65
C PHE A 14 -13.39 3.66 2.13
N THR A 15 -14.54 4.00 1.54
CA THR A 15 -14.68 4.07 0.07
C THR A 15 -13.81 5.16 -0.53
N GLY A 16 -13.76 6.35 0.08
CA GLY A 16 -12.92 7.45 -0.40
C GLY A 16 -11.43 7.13 -0.37
N GLY A 17 -10.95 6.45 0.68
CA GLY A 17 -9.57 5.97 0.76
C GLY A 17 -9.29 4.78 -0.17
N PHE A 18 -10.27 3.90 -0.35
CA PHE A 18 -10.15 2.69 -1.15
C PHE A 18 -10.06 2.99 -2.64
N GLU A 19 -10.97 3.78 -3.21
CA GLU A 19 -11.01 4.03 -4.66
C GLU A 19 -9.72 4.69 -5.17
N THR A 20 -9.23 5.70 -4.45
CA THR A 20 -8.02 6.43 -4.80
C THR A 20 -6.77 5.56 -4.66
N SER A 21 -6.59 4.92 -3.50
CA SER A 21 -5.43 4.07 -3.24
C SER A 21 -5.39 2.83 -4.13
N SER A 22 -6.54 2.18 -4.37
CA SER A 22 -6.62 1.00 -5.25
C SER A 22 -6.30 1.34 -6.71
N SER A 23 -6.74 2.49 -7.20
CA SER A 23 -6.41 2.97 -8.54
C SER A 23 -4.90 3.22 -8.66
N VAL A 24 -4.30 3.93 -7.71
CA VAL A 24 -2.85 4.20 -7.69
C VAL A 24 -2.04 2.89 -7.63
N MET A 25 -2.41 1.97 -6.73
CA MET A 25 -1.75 0.66 -6.65
C MET A 25 -1.88 -0.13 -7.95
N SER A 26 -3.03 -0.09 -8.62
CA SER A 26 -3.25 -0.80 -9.88
C SER A 26 -2.32 -0.30 -10.99
N PHE A 27 -2.22 1.03 -11.15
CA PHE A 27 -1.29 1.61 -12.11
C PHE A 27 0.16 1.35 -11.74
N CYS A 28 0.54 1.54 -10.47
CA CYS A 28 1.90 1.28 -9.99
C CYS A 28 2.32 -0.18 -10.28
N LEU A 29 1.48 -1.15 -9.94
CA LEU A 29 1.75 -2.57 -10.20
C LEU A 29 1.80 -2.88 -11.70
N HIS A 30 0.98 -2.23 -12.53
CA HIS A 30 1.07 -2.36 -13.98
C HIS A 30 2.41 -1.86 -14.53
N GLU A 31 2.82 -0.67 -14.11
CA GLU A 31 4.09 -0.06 -14.52
C GLU A 31 5.30 -0.89 -14.06
N LEU A 32 5.23 -1.51 -12.87
CA LEU A 32 6.25 -2.44 -12.37
C LEU A 32 6.27 -3.75 -13.19
N ALA A 33 5.10 -4.33 -13.46
CA ALA A 33 5.00 -5.59 -14.20
C ALA A 33 5.51 -5.47 -15.64
N THR A 34 5.38 -4.29 -16.25
CA THR A 34 5.88 -4.00 -17.60
C THR A 34 7.35 -3.55 -17.63
N ARG A 35 7.96 -3.26 -16.48
CA ARG A 35 9.37 -2.87 -16.34
C ARG A 35 10.10 -3.74 -15.31
N PRO A 36 10.55 -4.96 -15.72
CA PRO A 36 11.16 -5.92 -14.80
C PRO A 36 12.42 -5.42 -14.08
N GLU A 37 13.20 -4.55 -14.71
CA GLU A 37 14.38 -3.95 -14.08
C GLU A 37 13.99 -3.10 -12.86
N ILE A 38 13.03 -2.18 -13.00
CA ILE A 38 12.52 -1.36 -11.89
C ILE A 38 11.94 -2.26 -10.81
N GLN A 39 11.16 -3.27 -11.19
CA GLN A 39 10.57 -4.21 -10.24
C GLN A 39 11.63 -4.99 -9.44
N ASN A 40 12.70 -5.43 -10.09
CA ASN A 40 13.78 -6.14 -9.43
C ASN A 40 14.57 -5.23 -8.49
N ASN A 41 14.92 -4.02 -8.94
CA ASN A 41 15.61 -3.04 -8.10
C ASN A 41 14.79 -2.71 -6.84
N LEU A 42 13.50 -2.41 -7.00
CA LEU A 42 12.60 -2.13 -5.88
C LEU A 42 12.52 -3.32 -4.90
N ARG A 43 12.43 -4.55 -5.43
CA ARG A 43 12.40 -5.76 -4.60
C ARG A 43 13.70 -5.92 -3.82
N GLU A 44 14.84 -5.71 -4.45
CA GLU A 44 16.15 -5.79 -3.79
C GLU A 44 16.28 -4.75 -2.67
N GLU A 45 15.81 -3.52 -2.90
CA GLU A 45 15.78 -2.47 -1.88
C GLU A 45 14.90 -2.86 -0.67
N ILE A 46 13.69 -3.35 -0.92
CA ILE A 46 12.78 -3.81 0.14
C ILE A 46 13.42 -4.94 0.95
N LEU A 47 13.99 -5.95 0.28
CA LEU A 47 14.62 -7.08 0.95
C LEU A 47 15.83 -6.65 1.78
N ARG A 48 16.66 -5.74 1.25
CA ARG A 48 17.80 -5.18 1.98
C ARG A 48 17.34 -4.46 3.25
N VAL A 49 16.35 -3.58 3.13
CA VAL A 49 15.83 -2.82 4.28
C VAL A 49 15.21 -3.73 5.34
N ILE A 50 14.51 -4.79 4.93
CA ILE A 50 13.96 -5.78 5.87
C ILE A 50 15.08 -6.53 6.59
N ASP A 51 16.12 -6.96 5.87
CA ASP A 51 17.28 -7.67 6.43
C ASP A 51 18.05 -6.79 7.43
N GLU A 52 18.26 -5.52 7.10
CA GLU A 52 18.87 -4.51 7.98
C GLU A 52 18.05 -4.24 9.26
N ASN A 53 16.76 -4.57 9.26
CA ASN A 53 15.83 -4.38 10.39
C ASN A 53 15.48 -5.68 11.12
N ASP A 54 16.43 -6.61 11.25
CA ASP A 54 16.26 -7.92 11.90
C ASP A 54 15.09 -8.74 11.31
N GLY A 55 14.83 -8.59 10.01
CA GLY A 55 13.71 -9.23 9.33
C GLY A 55 12.33 -8.65 9.66
N LYS A 56 12.26 -7.47 10.31
CA LYS A 56 11.00 -6.86 10.75
C LYS A 56 10.54 -5.78 9.79
N LEU A 57 9.29 -5.89 9.37
CA LEU A 57 8.57 -4.83 8.70
C LEU A 57 7.85 -3.98 9.75
N THR A 58 8.26 -2.72 9.91
CA THR A 58 7.64 -1.78 10.86
C THR A 58 7.28 -0.47 10.16
N TYR A 59 6.47 0.37 10.80
CA TYR A 59 6.04 1.65 10.22
C TYR A 59 7.22 2.57 9.93
N ASP A 60 8.28 2.54 10.76
CA ASP A 60 9.45 3.40 10.57
C ASP A 60 10.40 2.90 9.47
N VAL A 61 10.15 1.68 8.95
CA VAL A 61 10.99 0.97 7.99
C VAL A 61 10.43 1.06 6.56
N VAL A 62 9.17 1.51 6.39
CA VAL A 62 8.44 1.58 5.11
C VAL A 62 8.03 3.00 4.77
#